data_AF-A0A3D3PRQ2-F1
#
_entry.id   AF-A0A3D3PRQ2-F1
#
_cell.length_a   1.000
_cell.length_b   1.000
_cell.length_c   1.000
_cell.angle_alpha   90.00
_cell.angle_beta   90.00
_cell.angle_gamma   90.00
#
_symmetry.space_group_name_H-M   'P 1'
#
loop_
_entity.id
_entity.type
_entity.pdbx_description
1 polymer ?
#
loop_
_entity_poly.entity_id
_entity_poly.type
_entity_poly.pdbx_seq_one_letter_code
_entity_poly.pdbx_strand_id
1 'polypeptide(L)'
;MRVLHNFAHMDRRAKSLVIMLPGALQQPEEFVQAGFIDAVRRRGLAIDLALVDLGIEYIGDTINGSALQRIDAELVQPGRLQCYDAIWLGGISIGGLIAIAYANCYPGQLDGLCLLSPYPGNRMLLREIAAAGGLDRWPADAGAGTGEDAERAMWRWLQARREQAGGERVHLGYGRQDRFAPSLQLVADALAGQRIDTIPGDHDWPTWQKLWENFLEQTISDLRPNLRKTAV
;
A
#
# COMPACT_ATOMS: atom_id res chain seq x y z
N MET A 1 -1.01 -13.54 -12.19
CA MET A 1 -1.26 -12.11 -12.44
C MET A 1 -0.26 -11.62 -13.47
N ARG A 2 -0.65 -10.71 -14.35
CA ARG A 2 0.30 -10.08 -15.28
C ARG A 2 1.04 -8.96 -14.54
N VAL A 3 2.34 -8.82 -14.79
CA VAL A 3 3.18 -7.82 -14.11
C VAL A 3 4.07 -7.13 -15.14
N LEU A 4 4.08 -5.80 -15.13
CA LEU A 4 5.06 -4.99 -15.86
C LEU A 4 6.22 -4.66 -14.92
N HIS A 5 7.38 -5.23 -15.18
CA HIS A 5 8.59 -4.95 -14.42
C HIS A 5 9.36 -3.78 -15.02
N ASN A 6 9.84 -2.89 -14.16
CA ASN A 6 10.83 -1.89 -14.51
C ASN A 6 11.98 -1.97 -13.51
N PHE A 7 13.15 -2.41 -13.99
CA PHE A 7 14.37 -2.48 -13.17
C PHE A 7 15.11 -1.13 -13.19
N ALA A 8 15.65 -0.71 -12.05
CA ALA A 8 16.42 0.53 -11.92
C ALA A 8 17.72 0.51 -12.75
N HIS A 9 18.31 -0.67 -12.89
CA HIS A 9 19.50 -0.90 -13.70
C HIS A 9 19.24 -2.04 -14.69
N MET A 10 19.83 -1.94 -15.89
CA MET A 10 19.65 -2.93 -16.96
C MET A 10 20.47 -4.20 -16.74
N ASP A 11 21.56 -4.10 -15.96
CA ASP A 11 22.57 -5.14 -15.76
C ASP A 11 22.53 -5.77 -14.36
N ARG A 12 21.79 -5.17 -13.41
CA ARG A 12 21.67 -5.66 -12.04
C ARG A 12 20.36 -5.28 -11.39
N ARG A 13 19.94 -6.09 -10.43
CA ARG A 13 18.76 -5.84 -9.60
C ARG A 13 19.03 -4.75 -8.56
N ALA A 14 18.04 -3.93 -8.26
CA ALA A 14 18.09 -3.04 -7.12
C ALA A 14 18.02 -3.83 -5.80
N LYS A 15 18.38 -3.18 -4.69
CA LYS A 15 18.20 -3.75 -3.35
C LYS A 15 16.76 -3.63 -2.84
N SER A 16 15.95 -2.79 -3.45
CA SER A 16 14.56 -2.56 -3.03
C SER A 16 13.59 -2.73 -4.19
N LEU A 17 12.44 -3.32 -3.89
CA LEU A 17 11.32 -3.53 -4.80
C LEU A 17 10.09 -2.78 -4.28
N VAL A 18 9.40 -2.06 -5.17
CA VAL A 18 8.04 -1.57 -4.92
C VAL A 18 7.07 -2.28 -5.86
N ILE A 19 6.14 -3.05 -5.29
CA ILE A 19 5.05 -3.70 -6.00
C ILE A 19 3.84 -2.76 -5.95
N MET A 20 3.31 -2.33 -7.08
CA MET A 20 2.20 -1.36 -7.15
C MET A 20 0.91 -2.04 -7.61
N LEU A 21 -0.10 -1.98 -6.76
CA LEU A 21 -1.46 -2.45 -7.02
C LEU A 21 -2.34 -1.32 -7.57
N PRO A 22 -3.00 -1.49 -8.72
CA PRO A 22 -3.85 -0.48 -9.34
C PRO A 22 -5.15 -0.25 -8.55
N GLY A 23 -5.82 0.87 -8.88
CA GLY A 23 -7.22 1.10 -8.52
C GLY A 23 -8.17 0.21 -9.31
N ALA A 24 -9.48 0.36 -9.04
CA ALA A 24 -10.50 -0.49 -9.66
C ALA A 24 -10.52 -0.31 -11.18
N LEU A 25 -10.50 -1.43 -11.91
CA LEU A 25 -10.53 -1.51 -13.38
C LEU A 25 -9.33 -0.87 -14.08
N GLN A 26 -8.31 -0.42 -13.33
CA GLN A 26 -7.11 0.18 -13.91
C GLN A 26 -6.12 -0.89 -14.35
N GLN A 27 -5.36 -0.57 -15.40
CA GLN A 27 -4.31 -1.42 -15.96
C GLN A 27 -2.91 -0.92 -15.57
N PRO A 28 -1.90 -1.79 -15.51
CA PRO A 28 -0.56 -1.39 -15.08
C PRO A 28 0.08 -0.34 -16.01
N GLU A 29 -0.33 -0.27 -17.28
CA GLU A 29 0.09 0.77 -18.23
C GLU A 29 -0.29 2.18 -17.79
N GLU A 30 -1.37 2.35 -17.02
CA GLU A 30 -1.78 3.67 -16.56
C GLU A 30 -0.78 4.26 -15.56
N PHE A 31 -0.11 3.44 -14.74
CA PHE A 31 1.03 3.91 -13.93
C PHE A 31 2.18 4.43 -14.78
N VAL A 32 2.43 3.78 -15.93
CA VAL A 32 3.46 4.21 -16.88
C VAL A 32 3.08 5.55 -17.48
N GLN A 33 1.84 5.68 -17.96
CA GLN A 33 1.30 6.93 -18.52
C GLN A 33 1.28 8.07 -17.50
N ALA A 34 0.96 7.78 -16.24
CA ALA A 34 0.99 8.72 -15.13
C ALA A 34 2.42 9.07 -14.66
N GLY A 35 3.46 8.47 -15.25
CA GLY A 35 4.85 8.83 -14.99
C GLY A 35 5.44 8.24 -13.70
N PHE A 36 4.89 7.15 -13.17
CA PHE A 36 5.43 6.51 -11.94
C PHE A 36 6.88 6.03 -12.15
N ILE A 37 7.15 5.40 -13.29
CA ILE A 37 8.50 4.97 -13.69
C ILE A 37 9.41 6.18 -13.90
N ASP A 38 8.92 7.20 -14.61
CA ASP A 38 9.70 8.40 -14.90
C ASP A 38 10.06 9.18 -13.64
N ALA A 39 9.18 9.21 -12.64
CA ALA A 39 9.45 9.82 -11.35
C ALA A 39 10.62 9.15 -10.61
N VAL A 40 10.74 7.82 -10.69
CA VAL A 40 11.88 7.05 -10.14
C VAL A 40 13.15 7.35 -10.91
N ARG A 41 13.10 7.28 -12.25
CA ARG A 41 14.25 7.51 -13.13
C ARG A 41 14.81 8.92 -13.01
N ARG A 42 13.95 9.94 -13.01
CA ARG A 42 14.34 11.36 -12.85
C ARG A 42 15.09 11.61 -11.54
N ARG A 43 14.80 10.84 -10.49
CA ARG A 43 15.45 10.95 -9.17
C ARG A 43 16.68 10.05 -9.03
N GLY A 44 16.98 9.22 -10.02
CA GLY A 44 18.10 8.26 -9.97
C GLY A 44 17.99 7.27 -8.80
N LEU A 45 16.77 6.91 -8.40
CA LEU A 45 16.55 5.98 -7.29
C LEU A 45 16.83 4.54 -7.74
N ALA A 46 17.64 3.83 -6.96
CA ALA A 46 17.92 2.41 -7.17
C ALA A 46 16.80 1.56 -6.56
N ILE A 47 15.61 1.62 -7.15
CA ILE A 47 14.45 0.78 -6.80
C ILE A 47 13.86 0.12 -8.05
N ASP A 48 13.58 -1.17 -7.93
CA ASP A 48 12.85 -1.90 -8.96
C ASP A 48 11.34 -1.72 -8.72
N LEU A 49 10.57 -1.67 -9.81
CA LEU A 49 9.12 -1.56 -9.77
C LEU A 49 8.47 -2.80 -10.40
N ALA A 50 7.40 -3.29 -9.77
CA ALA A 50 6.50 -4.29 -10.32
C ALA A 50 5.09 -3.71 -10.36
N LEU A 51 4.59 -3.36 -11.55
CA LEU A 51 3.25 -2.80 -11.75
C LEU A 51 2.29 -3.93 -12.09
N VAL A 52 1.29 -4.16 -11.24
CA VAL A 52 0.47 -5.37 -11.27
C VAL A 52 -0.81 -5.14 -12.05
N ASP A 53 -1.19 -6.12 -12.86
CA ASP A 53 -2.56 -6.28 -13.32
C ASP A 53 -3.26 -7.31 -12.43
N LEU A 54 -4.21 -6.81 -11.64
CA LEU A 54 -5.01 -7.64 -10.75
C LEU A 54 -6.03 -8.49 -11.53
N GLY A 55 -6.45 -8.02 -12.71
CA GLY A 55 -7.55 -8.62 -13.47
C GLY A 55 -8.93 -8.28 -12.91
N ILE A 56 -9.97 -8.46 -13.73
CA ILE A 56 -11.35 -8.06 -13.38
C ILE A 56 -11.96 -8.94 -12.28
N GLU A 57 -11.56 -10.20 -12.21
CA GLU A 57 -12.01 -11.18 -11.22
C GLU A 57 -11.56 -10.81 -9.81
N TYR A 58 -10.52 -9.98 -9.70
CA TYR A 58 -9.91 -9.62 -8.44
C TYR A 58 -10.84 -8.86 -7.50
N ILE A 59 -11.75 -8.03 -8.03
CA ILE A 59 -12.74 -7.29 -7.22
C ILE A 59 -13.69 -8.26 -6.51
N GLY A 60 -14.02 -9.40 -7.14
CA GLY A 60 -14.81 -10.47 -6.52
C GLY A 60 -13.98 -11.34 -5.58
N ASP A 61 -12.73 -11.65 -5.96
CA ASP A 61 -11.81 -12.47 -5.17
C ASP A 61 -11.28 -11.76 -3.91
N THR A 62 -11.31 -10.43 -3.87
CA THR A 62 -10.95 -9.68 -2.65
C THR A 62 -11.83 -10.04 -1.47
N ILE A 63 -13.06 -10.48 -1.75
CA ILE A 63 -14.07 -10.87 -0.75
C ILE A 63 -13.83 -12.29 -0.22
N ASN A 64 -13.13 -13.15 -0.96
CA ASN A 64 -12.91 -14.56 -0.59
C ASN A 64 -11.48 -14.89 -0.12
N GLY A 65 -10.54 -13.94 -0.21
CA GLY A 65 -9.17 -14.06 0.30
C GLY A 65 -8.17 -14.75 -0.64
N SER A 66 -8.62 -15.36 -1.75
CA SER A 66 -7.73 -16.00 -2.73
C SER A 66 -6.79 -14.99 -3.42
N ALA A 67 -7.26 -13.76 -3.57
CA ALA A 67 -6.52 -12.60 -4.04
C ALA A 67 -5.21 -12.36 -3.25
N LEU A 68 -5.24 -12.51 -1.92
CA LEU A 68 -4.09 -12.25 -1.05
C LEU A 68 -3.05 -13.37 -1.16
N GLN A 69 -3.52 -14.63 -1.25
CA GLN A 69 -2.65 -15.80 -1.46
C GLN A 69 -1.87 -15.68 -2.77
N ARG A 70 -2.52 -15.20 -3.84
CA ARG A 70 -1.87 -14.98 -5.13
C ARG A 70 -0.84 -13.85 -5.06
N ILE A 71 -1.12 -12.76 -4.34
CA ILE A 71 -0.12 -11.70 -4.08
C ILE A 71 1.10 -12.29 -3.37
N ASP A 72 0.88 -13.11 -2.33
CA ASP A 72 2.00 -13.71 -1.60
C ASP A 72 2.86 -14.58 -2.53
N ALA A 73 2.22 -15.58 -3.14
CA ALA A 73 2.92 -16.62 -3.91
C ALA A 73 3.52 -16.11 -5.22
N GLU A 74 2.86 -15.16 -5.90
CA GLU A 74 3.27 -14.71 -7.23
C GLU A 74 4.08 -13.39 -7.21
N LEU A 75 4.02 -12.59 -6.15
CA LEU A 75 4.66 -11.27 -6.11
C LEU A 75 5.66 -11.12 -4.95
N VAL A 76 5.22 -11.34 -3.71
CA VAL A 76 6.03 -11.06 -2.53
C VAL A 76 7.10 -12.13 -2.29
N GLN A 77 6.71 -13.42 -2.25
CA GLN A 77 7.66 -14.52 -2.06
C GLN A 77 8.73 -14.59 -3.17
N PRO A 78 8.39 -14.41 -4.47
CA PRO A 78 9.41 -14.30 -5.51
C PRO A 78 10.39 -13.14 -5.29
N GLY A 79 9.92 -12.00 -4.79
CA GLY A 79 10.79 -10.89 -4.40
C GLY A 79 11.76 -11.28 -3.28
N ARG A 80 11.28 -11.99 -2.24
CA ARG A 80 12.14 -12.48 -1.15
C ARG A 80 13.17 -13.49 -1.63
N LEU A 81 12.78 -14.43 -2.50
CA LEU A 81 13.69 -15.41 -3.12
C LEU A 81 14.74 -14.74 -4.03
N GLN A 82 14.43 -13.56 -4.58
CA GLN A 82 15.36 -12.74 -5.35
C GLN A 82 16.27 -11.85 -4.47
N CYS A 83 16.22 -12.03 -3.15
CA CYS A 83 17.05 -11.34 -2.15
C CYS A 83 16.92 -9.81 -2.18
N TYR A 84 15.72 -9.26 -2.41
CA TYR A 84 15.49 -7.85 -2.12
C TYR A 84 15.63 -7.60 -0.61
N ASP A 85 16.46 -6.62 -0.26
CA ASP A 85 16.67 -6.15 1.12
C ASP A 85 15.41 -5.46 1.66
N ALA A 86 14.64 -4.80 0.80
CA ALA A 86 13.38 -4.15 1.16
C ALA A 86 12.28 -4.38 0.11
N ILE A 87 11.11 -4.84 0.54
CA ILE A 87 9.93 -4.99 -0.31
C ILE A 87 8.81 -4.09 0.22
N TRP A 88 8.34 -3.20 -0.65
CA TRP A 88 7.19 -2.34 -0.40
C TRP A 88 6.00 -2.81 -1.23
N LEU A 89 4.83 -2.88 -0.59
CA LEU A 89 3.57 -3.06 -1.29
C LEU A 89 2.82 -1.72 -1.32
N GLY A 90 2.72 -1.14 -2.51
CA GLY A 90 1.97 0.08 -2.75
C GLY A 90 0.63 -0.20 -3.42
N GLY A 91 -0.33 0.68 -3.21
CA GLY A 91 -1.66 0.50 -3.78
C GLY A 91 -2.45 1.80 -3.90
N ILE A 92 -3.19 1.94 -5.00
CA ILE A 92 -4.16 3.03 -5.22
C ILE A 92 -5.56 2.53 -4.89
N SER A 93 -6.34 3.28 -4.10
CA SER A 93 -7.77 2.99 -3.89
C SER A 93 -7.99 1.54 -3.45
N ILE A 94 -8.71 0.72 -4.22
CA ILE A 94 -8.89 -0.72 -3.93
C ILE A 94 -7.56 -1.46 -3.79
N GLY A 95 -6.54 -1.15 -4.59
CA GLY A 95 -5.19 -1.69 -4.43
C GLY A 95 -4.57 -1.35 -3.08
N GLY A 96 -4.89 -0.17 -2.53
CA GLY A 96 -4.48 0.23 -1.18
C GLY A 96 -5.18 -0.57 -0.08
N LEU A 97 -6.50 -0.84 -0.23
CA LEU A 97 -7.23 -1.76 0.64
C LEU A 97 -6.55 -3.14 0.69
N ILE A 98 -6.27 -3.68 -0.50
CA ILE A 98 -5.66 -5.00 -0.68
C ILE A 98 -4.27 -5.05 -0.04
N ALA A 99 -3.47 -4.00 -0.21
CA ALA A 99 -2.15 -3.94 0.39
C ALA A 99 -2.19 -4.02 1.93
N ILE A 100 -3.18 -3.37 2.55
CA ILE A 100 -3.37 -3.45 4.02
C ILE A 100 -3.90 -4.82 4.42
N ALA A 101 -4.91 -5.35 3.72
CA ALA A 101 -5.44 -6.68 3.97
C ALA A 101 -4.36 -7.77 3.84
N TYR A 102 -3.45 -7.63 2.86
CA TYR A 102 -2.28 -8.50 2.74
C TYR A 102 -1.38 -8.43 3.97
N ALA A 103 -1.03 -7.22 4.45
CA ALA A 103 -0.20 -7.06 5.64
C ALA A 103 -0.84 -7.67 6.91
N ASN A 104 -2.18 -7.71 6.98
CA ASN A 104 -2.92 -8.42 8.02
C ASN A 104 -2.74 -9.94 7.97
N CYS A 105 -2.89 -10.53 6.78
CA CYS A 105 -2.83 -11.98 6.61
C CYS A 105 -1.39 -12.53 6.59
N TYR A 106 -0.43 -11.70 6.21
CA TYR A 106 0.97 -12.07 6.01
C TYR A 106 1.92 -11.14 6.80
N PRO A 107 1.82 -11.11 8.14
CA PRO A 107 2.61 -10.20 8.96
C PRO A 107 4.12 -10.46 8.79
N GLY A 108 4.91 -9.39 8.71
CA GLY A 108 6.37 -9.47 8.58
C GLY A 108 6.89 -9.83 7.18
N GLN A 109 6.02 -9.98 6.18
CA GLN A 109 6.47 -10.23 4.80
C GLN A 109 6.89 -8.95 4.06
N LEU A 110 6.54 -7.76 4.56
CA LEU A 110 6.83 -6.47 3.93
C LEU A 110 7.71 -5.60 4.81
N ASP A 111 8.50 -4.74 4.19
CA ASP A 111 9.27 -3.70 4.89
C ASP A 111 8.48 -2.39 4.99
N GLY A 112 7.49 -2.20 4.11
CA GLY A 112 6.55 -1.10 4.20
C GLY A 112 5.41 -1.11 3.20
N LEU A 113 4.49 -0.16 3.40
CA LEU A 113 3.31 0.10 2.59
C LEU A 113 3.35 1.52 2.02
N CYS A 114 2.99 1.65 0.74
CA CYS A 114 2.76 2.93 0.06
C CYS A 114 1.28 3.05 -0.33
N LEU A 115 0.48 3.70 0.52
CA LEU A 115 -0.97 3.75 0.37
C LEU A 115 -1.39 5.08 -0.26
N LEU A 116 -1.92 5.02 -1.48
CA LEU A 116 -2.37 6.20 -2.22
C LEU A 116 -3.90 6.22 -2.26
N SER A 117 -4.50 7.01 -1.37
CA SER A 117 -5.95 7.13 -1.19
C SER A 117 -6.64 5.77 -1.08
N PRO A 118 -6.22 4.90 -0.15
CA PRO A 118 -6.75 3.53 -0.03
C PRO A 118 -8.27 3.55 0.16
N TYR A 119 -8.99 2.64 -0.51
CA TYR A 119 -10.44 2.55 -0.38
C TYR A 119 -10.79 2.11 1.04
N PRO A 120 -11.54 2.92 1.81
CA PRO A 120 -11.76 2.68 3.24
C PRO A 120 -12.84 1.62 3.52
N GLY A 121 -13.36 0.94 2.49
CA GLY A 121 -14.48 0.02 2.61
C GLY A 121 -15.85 0.68 2.48
N ASN A 122 -16.88 -0.15 2.50
CA ASN A 122 -18.23 0.26 2.20
C ASN A 122 -18.88 1.06 3.35
N ARG A 123 -19.96 1.79 3.02
CA ARG A 123 -20.67 2.66 3.97
C ARG A 123 -21.29 1.93 5.16
N MET A 124 -21.64 0.65 5.02
CA MET A 124 -22.22 -0.13 6.13
C MET A 124 -21.14 -0.44 7.16
N LEU A 125 -19.96 -0.89 6.72
CA LEU A 125 -18.82 -1.15 7.60
C LEU A 125 -18.38 0.11 8.34
N LEU A 126 -18.25 1.24 7.64
CA LEU A 126 -17.87 2.51 8.26
C LEU A 126 -18.90 2.99 9.31
N ARG A 127 -20.19 2.74 9.06
CA ARG A 127 -21.25 3.02 10.05
C ARG A 127 -21.19 2.10 11.26
N GLU A 128 -20.85 0.83 11.05
CA GLU A 128 -20.65 -0.15 12.13
C GLU A 128 -19.51 0.31 13.07
N ILE A 129 -18.37 0.71 12.52
CA ILE A 129 -17.23 1.25 13.28
C ILE A 129 -17.64 2.53 14.04
N ALA A 130 -18.35 3.44 13.37
CA ALA A 130 -18.84 4.66 14.02
C ALA A 130 -19.84 4.36 15.15
N ALA A 131 -20.75 3.41 14.95
CA ALA A 131 -21.75 3.01 15.93
C ALA A 131 -21.14 2.33 17.16
N ALA A 132 -20.00 1.65 17.00
CA ALA A 132 -19.21 1.13 18.12
C ALA A 132 -18.55 2.24 18.97
N GLY A 133 -18.57 3.49 18.50
CA GLY A 133 -17.92 4.63 19.14
C GLY A 133 -16.47 4.83 18.69
N GLY A 134 -16.12 4.34 17.49
CA GLY A 134 -14.79 4.47 16.90
C GLY A 134 -14.06 3.12 16.80
N LEU A 135 -12.92 3.14 16.10
CA LEU A 135 -12.15 1.93 15.79
C LEU A 135 -11.70 1.18 17.03
N ASP A 136 -11.29 1.88 18.10
CA ASP A 136 -10.80 1.25 19.33
C ASP A 136 -11.86 0.42 20.06
N ARG A 137 -13.14 0.72 19.82
CA ARG A 137 -14.28 0.03 20.44
C ARG A 137 -14.99 -0.92 19.48
N TRP A 138 -14.53 -1.00 18.24
CA TRP A 138 -15.12 -1.88 17.25
C TRP A 138 -14.81 -3.35 17.61
N PRO A 139 -15.83 -4.25 17.64
CA PRO A 139 -15.65 -5.60 18.18
C PRO A 139 -14.65 -6.45 17.38
N ALA A 140 -13.67 -7.04 18.06
CA ALA A 140 -12.63 -7.85 17.44
C ALA A 140 -13.18 -9.12 16.74
N ASP A 141 -14.31 -9.65 17.18
CA ASP A 141 -14.94 -10.90 16.71
C ASP A 141 -15.99 -10.71 15.60
N ALA A 142 -16.27 -9.47 15.17
CA ALA A 142 -17.24 -9.17 14.11
C ALA A 142 -16.81 -9.77 12.75
N GLY A 143 -17.10 -11.05 12.51
CA GLY A 143 -16.70 -11.79 11.30
C GLY A 143 -15.23 -12.22 11.27
N ALA A 144 -14.63 -12.62 12.39
CA ALA A 144 -13.25 -13.14 12.43
C ALA A 144 -13.18 -14.59 11.94
N GLY A 145 -12.34 -14.85 10.93
CA GLY A 145 -12.08 -16.21 10.44
C GLY A 145 -11.50 -16.29 9.02
N THR A 146 -11.20 -17.51 8.60
CA THR A 146 -10.86 -17.82 7.19
C THR A 146 -12.06 -17.51 6.29
N GLY A 147 -11.91 -16.55 5.38
CA GLY A 147 -13.01 -16.03 4.55
C GLY A 147 -13.55 -14.66 4.97
N GLU A 148 -12.85 -13.96 5.87
CA GLU A 148 -13.08 -12.54 6.11
C GLU A 148 -12.85 -11.70 4.85
N ASP A 149 -13.81 -10.82 4.53
CA ASP A 149 -13.69 -9.86 3.44
C ASP A 149 -12.56 -8.84 3.72
N ALA A 150 -11.78 -8.51 2.68
CA ALA A 150 -10.62 -7.62 2.77
C ALA A 150 -10.91 -6.29 3.46
N GLU A 151 -12.12 -5.73 3.31
CA GLU A 151 -12.54 -4.51 3.99
C GLU A 151 -12.41 -4.62 5.52
N ARG A 152 -12.92 -5.72 6.11
CA ARG A 152 -12.83 -5.94 7.57
C ARG A 152 -11.40 -6.24 8.00
N ALA A 153 -10.66 -7.01 7.20
CA ALA A 153 -9.27 -7.35 7.47
C ALA A 153 -8.39 -6.09 7.54
N MET A 154 -8.63 -5.11 6.66
CA MET A 154 -7.97 -3.81 6.72
C MET A 154 -8.23 -3.08 8.02
N TRP A 155 -9.49 -2.97 8.45
CA TRP A 155 -9.82 -2.24 9.68
C TRP A 155 -9.31 -2.95 10.94
N ARG A 156 -9.30 -4.29 10.95
CA ARG A 156 -8.66 -5.07 12.02
C ARG A 156 -7.17 -4.79 12.13
N TRP A 157 -6.49 -4.76 10.99
CA TRP A 157 -5.07 -4.43 10.98
C TRP A 157 -4.81 -3.02 11.50
N LEU A 158 -5.63 -2.03 11.08
CA LEU A 158 -5.52 -0.65 11.58
C LEU A 158 -5.79 -0.57 13.09
N GLN A 159 -6.74 -1.34 13.62
CA GLN A 159 -7.03 -1.43 15.05
C GLN A 159 -5.86 -2.03 15.82
N ALA A 160 -5.37 -3.21 15.43
CA ALA A 160 -4.26 -3.89 16.09
C ALA A 160 -2.96 -3.06 16.07
N ARG A 161 -2.75 -2.32 14.97
CA ARG A 161 -1.58 -1.48 14.79
C ARG A 161 -1.53 -0.27 15.71
N ARG A 162 -2.68 0.26 16.16
CA ARG A 162 -2.71 1.31 17.20
C ARG A 162 -2.14 0.82 18.53
N GLU A 163 -2.27 -0.46 18.82
CA GLU A 163 -1.85 -1.08 20.08
C GLU A 163 -0.39 -1.53 20.06
N GLN A 164 0.21 -1.69 18.87
CA GLN A 164 1.55 -2.24 18.69
C GLN A 164 2.58 -1.13 18.42
N ALA A 165 3.61 -1.06 19.26
CA ALA A 165 4.79 -0.24 19.00
C ALA A 165 5.75 -0.98 18.05
N GLY A 166 5.88 -0.48 16.82
CA GLY A 166 6.69 -1.12 15.77
C GLY A 166 5.86 -1.89 14.75
N GLY A 167 6.44 -2.19 13.59
CA GLY A 167 5.75 -2.81 12.44
C GLY A 167 6.26 -2.28 11.10
N GLU A 168 5.68 -2.74 10.00
CA GLU A 168 6.05 -2.34 8.63
C GLU A 168 5.93 -0.83 8.46
N ARG A 169 6.84 -0.13 7.77
CA ARG A 169 6.68 1.33 7.63
C ARG A 169 5.45 1.65 6.79
N VAL A 170 4.68 2.68 7.14
CA VAL A 170 3.53 3.11 6.32
C VAL A 170 3.74 4.54 5.84
N HIS A 171 3.56 4.74 4.55
CA HIS A 171 3.35 6.07 3.97
C HIS A 171 1.93 6.10 3.41
N LEU A 172 1.07 6.92 4.03
CA LEU A 172 -0.29 7.18 3.56
C LEU A 172 -0.33 8.54 2.88
N GLY A 173 -0.82 8.58 1.65
CA GLY A 173 -1.07 9.80 0.90
C GLY A 173 -2.53 9.91 0.48
N TYR A 174 -3.18 11.07 0.66
CA TYR A 174 -4.52 11.31 0.07
C TYR A 174 -4.85 12.78 -0.18
N GLY A 175 -5.82 13.01 -1.08
CA GLY A 175 -6.33 14.34 -1.42
C GLY A 175 -7.36 14.87 -0.40
N ARG A 176 -7.32 16.17 -0.09
CA ARG A 176 -8.30 16.81 0.81
C ARG A 176 -9.71 16.90 0.23
N GLN A 177 -9.83 16.88 -1.09
CA GLN A 177 -11.11 16.91 -1.81
C GLN A 177 -11.56 15.50 -2.24
N ASP A 178 -10.74 14.48 -1.96
CA ASP A 178 -11.10 13.09 -2.19
C ASP A 178 -12.47 12.78 -1.58
N ARG A 179 -13.34 12.13 -2.36
CA ARG A 179 -14.68 11.72 -1.91
C ARG A 179 -14.65 10.83 -0.65
N PHE A 180 -13.53 10.18 -0.37
CA PHE A 180 -13.29 9.36 0.81
C PHE A 180 -12.52 10.08 1.92
N ALA A 181 -12.17 11.37 1.76
CA ALA A 181 -11.35 12.12 2.72
C ALA A 181 -11.79 11.99 4.19
N PRO A 182 -13.10 12.05 4.54
CA PRO A 182 -13.52 11.85 5.93
C PRO A 182 -13.15 10.49 6.50
N SER A 183 -13.24 9.43 5.69
CA SER A 183 -12.90 8.06 6.11
C SER A 183 -11.39 7.81 6.03
N LEU A 184 -10.69 8.44 5.09
CA LEU A 184 -9.23 8.43 5.01
C LEU A 184 -8.59 9.14 6.21
N GLN A 185 -9.24 10.14 6.79
CA GLN A 185 -8.82 10.74 8.05
C GLN A 185 -8.87 9.70 9.20
N LEU A 186 -9.90 8.84 9.26
CA LEU A 186 -9.95 7.77 10.26
C LEU A 186 -8.80 6.76 10.08
N VAL A 187 -8.45 6.44 8.82
CA VAL A 187 -7.28 5.60 8.51
C VAL A 187 -5.99 6.29 8.95
N ALA A 188 -5.83 7.59 8.66
CA ALA A 188 -4.68 8.38 9.06
C ALA A 188 -4.51 8.43 10.59
N ASP A 189 -5.61 8.63 11.32
CA ASP A 189 -5.63 8.64 12.78
C ASP A 189 -5.21 7.28 13.36
N ALA A 190 -5.51 6.17 12.68
CA ALA A 190 -5.04 4.83 13.06
C ALA A 190 -3.57 4.55 12.73
N LEU A 191 -2.99 5.39 11.88
CA LEU A 191 -1.57 5.34 11.51
C LEU A 191 -0.77 6.44 12.20
N ALA A 192 -1.22 6.91 13.37
CA ALA A 192 -0.50 7.92 14.15
C ALA A 192 0.98 7.52 14.35
N GLY A 193 1.89 8.45 14.06
CA GLY A 193 3.34 8.22 14.11
C GLY A 193 3.95 7.64 12.82
N GLN A 194 3.15 7.28 11.83
CA GLN A 194 3.61 6.95 10.47
C GLN A 194 3.70 8.21 9.60
N ARG A 195 4.20 8.08 8.36
CA ARG A 195 4.21 9.20 7.41
C ARG A 195 2.83 9.37 6.81
N ILE A 196 2.18 10.50 7.09
CA ILE A 196 0.89 10.88 6.53
C ILE A 196 1.07 12.14 5.68
N ASP A 197 0.70 12.05 4.42
CA ASP A 197 0.75 13.13 3.45
C ASP A 197 -0.66 13.47 2.96
N THR A 198 -1.05 14.72 3.12
CA THR A 198 -2.39 15.20 2.77
C THR A 198 -2.28 16.46 1.94
N ILE A 199 -2.63 16.37 0.66
CA ILE A 199 -2.44 17.43 -0.34
C ILE A 199 -3.79 17.96 -0.85
N PRO A 200 -3.88 19.15 -1.46
CA PRO A 200 -5.07 19.49 -2.24
C PRO A 200 -5.16 18.54 -3.44
N GLY A 201 -6.36 18.03 -3.72
CA GLY A 201 -6.61 17.06 -4.79
C GLY A 201 -7.81 16.17 -4.52
N ASP A 202 -8.34 15.59 -5.59
CA ASP A 202 -9.47 14.65 -5.61
C ASP A 202 -8.98 13.18 -5.59
N HIS A 203 -9.90 12.23 -5.78
CA HIS A 203 -9.59 10.80 -5.92
C HIS A 203 -9.16 10.49 -7.36
N ASP A 204 -8.03 11.04 -7.80
CA ASP A 204 -7.62 11.02 -9.21
C ASP A 204 -6.11 10.91 -9.47
N TRP A 205 -5.77 10.67 -10.74
CA TRP A 205 -4.39 10.46 -11.19
C TRP A 205 -3.44 11.63 -10.88
N PRO A 206 -3.79 12.92 -11.13
CA PRO A 206 -2.94 14.04 -10.73
C PRO A 206 -2.58 14.02 -9.24
N THR A 207 -3.54 13.72 -8.38
CA THR A 207 -3.33 13.62 -6.93
C THR A 207 -2.44 12.43 -6.60
N TRP A 208 -2.72 11.24 -7.14
CA TRP A 208 -1.91 10.04 -6.87
C TRP A 208 -0.47 10.15 -7.40
N GLN A 209 -0.27 10.80 -8.55
CA GLN A 209 1.06 11.08 -9.09
C GLN A 209 1.85 11.97 -8.12
N LYS A 210 1.23 13.03 -7.58
CA LYS A 210 1.91 13.92 -6.65
C LYS A 210 2.24 13.22 -5.33
N LEU A 211 1.33 12.41 -4.81
CA LEU A 211 1.54 11.61 -3.61
C LEU A 211 2.64 10.55 -3.81
N TRP A 212 2.69 9.91 -4.99
CA TRP A 212 3.78 9.00 -5.35
C TRP A 212 5.14 9.71 -5.34
N GLU A 213 5.22 10.91 -5.92
CA GLU A 213 6.44 11.71 -5.87
C GLU A 213 6.86 12.05 -4.42
N ASN A 214 5.90 12.35 -3.55
CA ASN A 214 6.15 12.63 -2.14
C ASN A 214 6.61 11.37 -1.38
N PHE A 215 6.06 10.20 -1.67
CA PHE A 215 6.54 8.92 -1.15
C PHE A 215 8.00 8.64 -1.54
N LEU A 216 8.34 8.82 -2.83
CA LEU A 216 9.70 8.63 -3.31
C LEU A 216 10.70 9.57 -2.61
N GLU A 217 10.30 10.82 -2.41
CA GLU A 217 11.12 11.85 -1.77
C GLU A 217 11.30 11.61 -0.27
N GLN A 218 10.20 11.36 0.45
CA GLN A 218 10.18 11.40 1.91
C GLN A 218 10.38 10.03 2.57
N THR A 219 10.19 8.95 1.81
CA THR A 219 10.29 7.58 2.35
C THR A 219 11.37 6.80 1.67
N ILE A 220 11.34 6.68 0.34
CA ILE A 220 12.32 5.84 -0.37
C ILE A 220 13.72 6.45 -0.33
N SER A 221 13.86 7.77 -0.49
CA SER A 221 15.17 8.42 -0.43
C SER A 221 15.84 8.26 0.94
N ASP A 222 15.05 8.15 2.00
CA ASP A 222 15.50 7.87 3.37
C ASP A 222 15.93 6.40 3.58
N LEU A 223 15.60 5.48 2.66
CA LEU A 223 16.07 4.08 2.71
C LEU A 223 17.52 3.92 2.24
N ARG A 224 18.19 5.00 1.81
CA ARG A 224 19.63 4.96 1.57
C ARG A 224 20.31 4.53 2.88
N PRO A 225 21.17 3.49 2.88
CA PRO A 225 22.00 3.24 4.04
C PRO A 225 22.82 4.51 4.27
N ASN A 226 22.91 4.95 5.53
CA ASN A 226 23.84 5.99 5.95
C ASN A 226 25.26 5.61 5.50
N LEU A 227 25.68 6.02 4.30
CA LEU A 227 27.07 6.12 3.89
C LEU A 227 27.65 7.36 4.59
N ARG A 228 27.69 7.31 5.93
CA ARG A 228 28.43 8.24 6.79
C ARG A 228 28.42 7.69 8.21
N LYS A 229 29.36 6.77 8.46
CA LYS A 229 30.26 6.75 9.62
C LYS A 229 31.34 5.69 9.37
N THR A 230 32.19 5.97 8.39
CA THR A 230 33.59 5.58 8.47
C THR A 230 34.34 6.90 8.60
N ALA A 231 34.44 7.39 9.83
CA ALA A 231 35.46 8.35 10.20
C ALA A 231 36.55 7.52 10.90
N VAL A 232 37.76 7.69 10.37
CA VAL A 232 39.06 7.18 10.81
C VAL A 232 39.27 7.37 12.31
#